data_AF-A0A1X7A7G9-F1
#
_entry.id   AF-A0A1X7A7G9-F1
#
_cell.length_a   1.000
_cell.length_b   1.000
_cell.length_c   1.000
_cell.angle_alpha   90.00
_cell.angle_beta   90.00
_cell.angle_gamma   90.00
#
_symmetry.space_group_name_H-M   'P 1'
#
loop_
_entity.id
_entity.type
_entity.pdbx_description
1 polymer ?
#
loop_
_entity_poly.entity_id
_entity_poly.type
_entity_poly.pdbx_seq_one_letter_code
_entity_poly.pdbx_strand_id
1 'polypeptide(L)'
;MSVTHVLGFAVVAGIVVAGVDYHQQSQTAGLALGELSPGAYIATYQQRFNGAQEEKRLKAEQEERKARWLAGGRPFLPEAPEGWTRSALSEGDNSAVLPRKDQSKSDKASGSMFAKMEARKEADRIKDLDNRSWVYKRGNEAVYIEVRTRQESNGNSLTGLIADTINGMSAGNSLVGYAVVGGVGFTEQVNWEGEREHHYRVLEGIIGFGQEVELRVHANASRITTREILEAIDYDGLNSMLGYPVKTVGNDVTLPEGTSETELAESMASLRGEFLNLKAQEAQYRMANIDGGALIVNTYLQGYTGMDGAIDLTGGQKVSMKTLINFGYRKGLYALMEGRSPQEASDEIEAMIHHAVAQTLDETSVSDADEPEAPQMSPELAKELGLYQENASENSQIDYGNIETSGFTQAEIAYAKDNEDIAKFYEDAGDQTAARVMEYRRGLPPGDCVVNLSDSRVACLENAKAVREARNVDTSESGSSGGLGKLWGAVSSAFAGDDSAETNQTAAASKSVSEKPKRIQMSGGSSCLNGSAGKFCKN
;
A
#
# COMPACT_ATOMS: atom_id res chain seq x y z
N MET A 1 21.37 -17.54 -60.63
CA MET A 1 22.14 -18.43 -59.73
C MET A 1 21.55 -19.82 -59.82
N SER A 2 22.33 -20.86 -60.14
CA SER A 2 21.81 -22.23 -60.12
C SER A 2 21.60 -22.69 -58.68
N VAL A 3 20.57 -23.50 -58.46
CA VAL A 3 20.20 -24.08 -57.14
C VAL A 3 21.41 -24.73 -56.43
N THR A 4 22.36 -25.27 -57.20
CA THR A 4 23.61 -25.86 -56.70
C THR A 4 24.56 -24.86 -56.02
N HIS A 5 24.63 -23.60 -56.47
CA HIS A 5 25.47 -22.57 -55.82
C HIS A 5 24.87 -22.08 -54.51
N VAL A 6 23.53 -22.01 -54.41
CA VAL A 6 22.82 -21.61 -53.19
C VAL A 6 22.95 -22.70 -52.11
N LEU A 7 22.82 -23.97 -52.50
CA LEU A 7 23.03 -25.11 -51.61
C LEU A 7 24.48 -25.21 -51.11
N GLY A 8 25.46 -25.02 -52.01
CA GLY A 8 26.87 -25.00 -51.65
C GLY A 8 27.21 -23.88 -50.66
N PHE A 9 26.67 -22.68 -50.88
CA PHE A 9 26.85 -21.55 -49.97
C PHE A 9 26.23 -21.80 -48.58
N ALA A 10 25.01 -22.34 -48.52
CA ALA A 10 24.35 -22.65 -47.25
C ALA A 10 25.13 -23.68 -46.41
N VAL A 11 25.72 -24.69 -47.05
CA VAL A 11 26.56 -25.69 -46.37
C VAL A 11 27.84 -25.07 -45.81
N VAL A 12 28.53 -24.26 -46.61
CA VAL A 12 29.76 -23.59 -46.15
C VAL A 12 29.46 -22.61 -45.01
N ALA A 13 28.40 -21.82 -45.12
CA ALA A 13 27.96 -20.93 -44.05
C ALA A 13 27.60 -21.70 -42.77
N GLY A 14 26.90 -22.84 -42.89
CA GLY A 14 26.58 -23.70 -41.75
C GLY A 14 27.82 -24.26 -41.04
N ILE A 15 28.82 -24.71 -41.80
CA ILE A 15 30.09 -25.23 -41.25
C ILE A 15 30.87 -24.12 -40.53
N VAL A 16 30.93 -22.91 -41.11
CA VAL A 16 31.62 -21.76 -40.49
C VAL A 16 30.94 -21.37 -39.18
N VAL A 17 29.61 -21.30 -39.14
CA VAL A 17 28.85 -20.98 -37.92
C VAL A 17 29.06 -22.04 -36.84
N ALA A 18 29.01 -23.33 -37.20
CA ALA A 18 29.27 -24.42 -36.26
C ALA A 18 30.71 -24.40 -35.72
N GLY A 19 31.69 -24.08 -36.56
CA GLY A 19 33.10 -23.97 -36.15
C GLY A 19 33.36 -22.81 -35.18
N VAL A 20 32.74 -21.65 -35.42
CA VAL A 20 32.84 -20.48 -34.52
C VAL A 20 32.18 -20.77 -33.17
N ASP A 21 31.00 -21.40 -33.19
CA ASP A 21 30.29 -21.76 -31.97
C ASP A 21 31.04 -22.84 -31.16
N TYR A 22 31.59 -23.87 -31.82
CA TYR A 22 32.42 -24.88 -31.16
C TYR A 22 33.64 -24.26 -30.46
N HIS A 23 34.32 -23.32 -31.11
CA HIS A 23 35.46 -22.61 -30.54
C HIS A 23 35.08 -21.75 -29.31
N GLN A 24 33.95 -21.03 -29.37
CA GLN A 24 33.46 -20.24 -28.23
C GLN A 24 33.07 -21.14 -27.04
N GLN A 25 32.47 -22.29 -27.31
CA GLN A 25 32.11 -23.25 -26.27
C GLN A 25 33.32 -23.92 -25.63
N SER A 26 34.34 -24.30 -26.41
CA SER A 26 35.58 -24.85 -25.84
C SER A 26 36.26 -23.84 -24.91
N GLN A 27 36.29 -22.55 -25.28
CA GLN A 27 36.84 -21.50 -24.43
C GLN A 27 36.04 -21.30 -23.14
N THR A 28 34.71 -21.32 -23.21
CA THR A 28 33.84 -21.13 -22.04
C THR A 28 33.96 -22.30 -21.06
N ALA A 29 34.21 -23.51 -21.56
CA ALA A 29 34.47 -24.70 -20.75
C ALA A 29 35.91 -24.80 -20.22
N GLY A 30 36.78 -23.83 -20.53
CA GLY A 30 38.19 -23.86 -20.14
C GLY A 30 39.02 -24.94 -20.86
N LEU A 31 38.54 -25.44 -22.00
CA LEU A 31 39.16 -26.51 -22.77
C LEU A 31 39.93 -25.95 -23.98
N ALA A 32 41.02 -26.60 -24.37
CA ALA A 32 41.71 -26.26 -25.61
C ALA A 32 40.87 -26.66 -26.83
N LEU A 33 41.11 -26.00 -27.97
CA LEU A 33 40.40 -26.29 -29.21
C LEU A 33 40.60 -27.75 -29.64
N GLY A 34 39.54 -28.54 -29.65
CA GLY A 34 39.57 -29.97 -30.00
C GLY A 34 39.40 -30.93 -28.81
N GLU A 35 39.44 -30.44 -27.57
CA GLU A 35 39.25 -31.27 -26.37
C GLU A 35 37.77 -31.42 -25.98
N LEU A 36 36.88 -30.58 -26.53
CA LEU A 36 35.45 -30.72 -26.35
C LEU A 36 34.94 -31.92 -27.15
N SER A 37 34.67 -33.04 -26.47
CA SER A 37 34.16 -34.23 -27.17
C SER A 37 32.89 -33.91 -27.97
N PRO A 38 32.66 -34.57 -29.14
CA PRO A 38 31.43 -34.38 -29.91
C PRO A 38 30.15 -34.61 -29.10
N GLY A 39 30.19 -35.53 -28.12
CA GLY A 39 29.08 -35.75 -27.19
C GLY A 39 28.84 -34.58 -26.25
N ALA A 40 29.90 -33.94 -25.74
CA ALA A 40 29.81 -32.74 -24.91
C ALA A 40 29.30 -31.52 -25.69
N TYR A 41 29.71 -31.37 -26.95
CA TYR A 41 29.18 -30.34 -27.84
C TYR A 41 27.71 -30.57 -28.23
N ILE A 42 27.27 -31.81 -28.46
CA ILE A 42 25.84 -32.10 -28.70
C ILE A 42 25.01 -31.85 -27.44
N ALA A 43 25.56 -32.13 -26.25
CA ALA A 43 24.88 -31.89 -24.98
C ALA A 43 24.63 -30.40 -24.70
N THR A 44 25.56 -29.50 -25.04
CA THR A 44 25.35 -28.05 -24.91
C THR A 44 24.28 -27.53 -25.88
N TYR A 45 24.19 -28.10 -27.09
CA TYR A 45 23.10 -27.81 -28.02
C TYR A 45 21.75 -28.26 -27.49
N GLN A 46 21.65 -29.47 -26.93
CA GLN A 46 20.43 -29.95 -26.29
C GLN A 46 20.05 -29.07 -25.10
N GLN A 47 21.01 -28.65 -24.28
CA GLN A 47 20.77 -27.76 -23.14
C GLN A 47 20.27 -26.37 -23.58
N ARG A 48 20.84 -25.79 -24.65
CA ARG A 48 20.36 -24.52 -25.22
C ARG A 48 19.00 -24.65 -25.89
N PHE A 49 18.75 -25.77 -26.58
CA PHE A 49 17.46 -26.01 -27.22
C PHE A 49 16.36 -26.23 -26.18
N ASN A 50 16.64 -27.01 -25.13
CA ASN A 50 15.77 -27.19 -23.98
C ASN A 50 15.58 -25.86 -23.24
N GLY A 51 16.65 -25.08 -23.03
CA GLY A 51 16.58 -23.75 -22.41
C GLY A 51 15.76 -22.74 -23.24
N ALA A 52 15.89 -22.76 -24.57
CA ALA A 52 15.10 -21.90 -25.46
C ALA A 52 13.64 -22.36 -25.58
N GLN A 53 13.36 -23.67 -25.50
CA GLN A 53 12.00 -24.19 -25.39
C GLN A 53 11.37 -23.81 -24.06
N GLU A 54 12.13 -23.92 -22.97
CA GLU A 54 11.71 -23.53 -21.63
C GLU A 54 11.42 -22.03 -21.58
N GLU A 55 12.30 -21.19 -22.12
CA GLU A 55 12.08 -19.74 -22.20
C GLU A 55 10.84 -19.40 -23.03
N LYS A 56 10.61 -20.09 -24.16
CA LYS A 56 9.38 -19.93 -24.96
C LYS A 56 8.14 -20.35 -24.18
N ARG A 57 8.21 -21.46 -23.43
CA ARG A 57 7.11 -21.93 -22.59
C ARG A 57 6.79 -20.90 -21.50
N LEU A 58 7.81 -20.44 -20.76
CA LEU A 58 7.66 -19.42 -19.73
C LEU A 58 7.11 -18.11 -20.29
N LYS A 59 7.53 -17.69 -21.49
CA LYS A 59 6.96 -16.52 -22.19
C LYS A 59 5.49 -16.74 -22.54
N ALA A 60 5.14 -17.88 -23.12
CA ALA A 60 3.77 -18.20 -23.48
C ALA A 60 2.86 -18.26 -22.24
N GLU A 61 3.31 -18.88 -21.15
CA GLU A 61 2.60 -18.92 -19.86
C GLU A 61 2.40 -17.51 -19.28
N GLN A 62 3.41 -16.64 -19.37
CA GLN A 62 3.30 -15.25 -18.94
C GLN A 62 2.32 -14.44 -19.81
N GLU A 63 2.31 -14.66 -21.13
CA GLU A 63 1.38 -14.01 -22.06
C GLU A 63 -0.06 -14.47 -21.80
N GLU A 64 -0.27 -15.77 -21.63
CA GLU A 64 -1.58 -16.35 -21.30
C GLU A 64 -2.09 -15.84 -19.95
N ARG A 65 -1.23 -15.78 -18.94
CA ARG A 65 -1.56 -15.19 -17.64
C ARG A 65 -1.96 -13.71 -17.78
N LYS A 66 -1.19 -12.91 -18.54
CA LYS A 66 -1.52 -11.50 -18.80
C LYS A 66 -2.86 -11.39 -19.53
N ALA A 67 -3.13 -12.26 -20.51
CA ALA A 67 -4.39 -12.29 -21.22
C ALA A 67 -5.57 -12.61 -20.28
N ARG A 68 -5.42 -13.59 -19.38
CA ARG A 68 -6.41 -13.89 -18.33
C ARG A 68 -6.64 -12.71 -17.39
N TRP A 69 -5.57 -12.07 -16.93
CA TRP A 69 -5.65 -10.87 -16.09
C TRP A 69 -6.41 -9.72 -16.76
N LEU A 70 -6.17 -9.49 -18.06
CA LEU A 70 -6.87 -8.50 -18.87
C LEU A 70 -8.33 -8.85 -19.14
N ALA A 71 -8.64 -10.15 -19.30
CA ALA A 71 -10.01 -10.63 -19.43
C ALA A 71 -10.82 -10.45 -18.13
N GLY A 72 -10.13 -10.32 -16.99
CA GLY A 72 -10.73 -10.11 -15.67
C GLY A 72 -11.30 -11.39 -15.07
N GLY A 73 -11.95 -11.25 -13.91
CA GLY A 73 -12.40 -12.39 -13.11
C GLY A 73 -13.76 -12.99 -13.48
N ARG A 74 -14.57 -12.32 -14.30
CA ARG A 74 -15.94 -12.76 -14.63
C ARG A 74 -16.02 -14.16 -15.29
N PRO A 75 -15.11 -14.56 -16.19
CA PRO A 75 -15.16 -15.90 -16.80
C PRO A 75 -15.03 -17.06 -15.80
N PHE A 76 -14.48 -16.80 -14.62
CA PHE A 76 -14.26 -17.79 -13.56
C PHE A 76 -15.41 -17.84 -12.54
N LEU A 77 -16.45 -17.04 -12.76
CA LEU A 77 -17.69 -17.13 -12.00
C LEU A 77 -18.58 -18.27 -12.54
N PRO A 78 -19.30 -18.99 -11.68
CA PRO A 78 -20.01 -20.19 -12.07
C PRO A 78 -21.18 -19.91 -13.00
N GLU A 79 -21.56 -20.94 -13.75
CA GLU A 79 -22.91 -21.05 -14.30
C GLU A 79 -23.95 -21.08 -13.18
N ALA A 80 -25.20 -20.74 -13.47
CA ALA A 80 -26.26 -20.84 -12.47
C ALA A 80 -26.39 -22.30 -11.98
N PRO A 81 -26.29 -22.57 -10.67
CA PRO A 81 -26.59 -23.89 -10.12
C PRO A 81 -28.04 -24.31 -10.39
N GLU A 82 -28.37 -25.57 -10.14
CA GLU A 82 -29.73 -26.08 -10.39
C GLU A 82 -30.79 -25.26 -9.63
N GLY A 83 -31.81 -24.80 -10.35
CA GLY A 83 -32.88 -23.95 -9.81
C GLY A 83 -32.51 -22.47 -9.66
N TRP A 84 -31.29 -22.06 -10.02
CA TRP A 84 -30.88 -20.67 -10.10
C TRP A 84 -31.04 -20.11 -11.51
N THR A 85 -31.20 -18.79 -11.58
CA THR A 85 -31.04 -18.02 -12.80
C THR A 85 -29.84 -17.10 -12.66
N ARG A 86 -29.04 -16.98 -13.72
CA ARG A 86 -27.89 -16.06 -13.78
C ARG A 86 -28.22 -14.94 -14.77
N SER A 87 -28.04 -13.69 -14.36
CA SER A 87 -28.28 -12.52 -15.20
C SER A 87 -27.20 -11.46 -14.97
N ALA A 88 -27.00 -10.59 -15.96
CA ALA A 88 -26.16 -9.41 -15.78
C ALA A 88 -26.78 -8.46 -14.74
N LEU A 89 -26.00 -7.55 -14.16
CA LEU A 89 -26.49 -6.53 -13.24
C LEU A 89 -27.38 -5.49 -13.95
N SER A 90 -27.18 -5.24 -15.24
CA SER A 90 -28.10 -4.44 -16.05
C SER A 90 -29.45 -5.12 -16.31
N GLU A 91 -29.56 -6.42 -16.05
CA GLU A 91 -30.76 -7.21 -16.32
C GLU A 91 -31.60 -7.39 -15.05
N GLY A 92 -32.82 -6.85 -15.08
CA GLY A 92 -33.85 -7.06 -14.05
C GLY A 92 -33.71 -6.18 -12.80
N ASP A 93 -34.54 -6.46 -11.79
CA ASP A 93 -34.55 -5.74 -10.51
C ASP A 93 -33.51 -6.35 -9.56
N ASN A 94 -32.47 -5.58 -9.24
CA ASN A 94 -31.36 -5.98 -8.36
C ASN A 94 -31.41 -5.29 -6.99
N SER A 95 -32.56 -4.72 -6.61
CA SER A 95 -32.76 -4.08 -5.31
C SER A 95 -32.56 -5.02 -4.10
N ALA A 96 -32.64 -6.33 -4.30
CA ALA A 96 -32.34 -7.33 -3.27
C ALA A 96 -30.85 -7.37 -2.87
N VAL A 97 -29.94 -6.98 -3.76
CA VAL A 97 -28.48 -7.14 -3.60
C VAL A 97 -27.71 -5.84 -3.85
N LEU A 98 -28.41 -4.72 -4.03
CA LEU A 98 -27.86 -3.39 -4.18
C LEU A 98 -28.44 -2.45 -3.12
N PRO A 99 -27.71 -1.40 -2.73
CA PRO A 99 -28.25 -0.40 -1.82
C PRO A 99 -29.52 0.20 -2.45
N ARG A 100 -30.55 0.43 -1.63
CA ARG A 100 -31.73 1.15 -2.11
C ARG A 100 -31.29 2.54 -2.56
N LYS A 101 -31.61 2.90 -3.81
CA LYS A 101 -31.37 4.26 -4.29
C LYS A 101 -32.19 5.20 -3.41
N ASP A 102 -31.53 6.11 -2.71
CA ASP A 102 -32.20 7.21 -2.02
C ASP A 102 -32.92 8.08 -3.06
N GLN A 103 -34.22 7.84 -3.23
CA GLN A 103 -35.08 8.61 -4.12
C GLN A 103 -35.15 10.10 -3.72
N SER A 104 -34.67 10.47 -2.52
CA SER A 104 -34.80 11.82 -1.98
C SER A 104 -33.97 12.90 -2.70
N LYS A 105 -33.03 12.54 -3.59
CA LYS A 105 -32.20 13.50 -4.34
C LYS A 105 -32.46 13.57 -5.84
N SER A 106 -33.19 12.63 -6.45
CA SER A 106 -33.37 12.60 -7.91
C SER A 106 -34.49 13.48 -8.46
N ASP A 107 -35.44 13.90 -7.62
CA ASP A 107 -36.69 14.52 -8.11
C ASP A 107 -36.57 16.02 -8.44
N LYS A 108 -35.42 16.67 -8.21
CA LYS A 108 -35.31 18.13 -8.35
C LYS A 108 -34.58 18.64 -9.59
N ALA A 109 -34.12 17.78 -10.52
CA ALA A 109 -33.35 18.24 -11.68
C ALA A 109 -33.58 17.46 -12.99
N SER A 110 -34.77 16.88 -13.19
CA SER A 110 -35.11 15.92 -14.25
C SER A 110 -35.05 16.44 -15.71
N GLY A 111 -34.54 17.66 -15.96
CA GLY A 111 -34.29 18.20 -17.30
C GLY A 111 -32.89 18.77 -17.54
N SER A 112 -32.00 18.76 -16.55
CA SER A 112 -30.69 19.43 -16.64
C SER A 112 -29.64 18.58 -17.38
N MET A 113 -28.65 19.24 -17.99
CA MET A 113 -27.48 18.57 -18.57
C MET A 113 -26.73 17.72 -17.54
N PHE A 114 -26.75 18.14 -16.26
CA PHE A 114 -26.20 17.38 -15.13
C PHE A 114 -26.93 16.05 -14.92
N ALA A 115 -28.26 16.04 -14.92
CA ALA A 115 -29.02 14.80 -14.79
C ALA A 115 -28.74 13.81 -15.94
N LYS A 116 -28.55 14.31 -17.17
CA LYS A 116 -28.13 13.47 -18.31
C LYS A 116 -26.70 12.94 -18.16
N MET A 117 -25.79 13.73 -17.58
CA MET A 117 -24.42 13.29 -17.31
C MET A 117 -24.36 12.25 -16.18
N GLU A 118 -25.13 12.44 -15.10
CA GLU A 118 -25.26 11.45 -14.02
C GLU A 118 -25.86 10.14 -14.51
N ALA A 119 -26.92 10.21 -15.33
CA ALA A 119 -27.51 9.02 -15.94
C ALA A 119 -26.51 8.26 -16.83
N ARG A 120 -25.66 8.97 -17.59
CA ARG A 120 -24.57 8.35 -18.37
C ARG A 120 -23.51 7.72 -17.47
N LYS A 121 -23.03 8.44 -16.45
CA LYS A 121 -22.06 7.91 -15.49
C LYS A 121 -22.58 6.65 -14.79
N GLU A 122 -23.86 6.62 -14.43
CA GLU A 122 -24.49 5.46 -13.83
C GLU A 122 -24.61 4.29 -14.81
N ALA A 123 -24.98 4.56 -16.07
CA ALA A 123 -25.01 3.53 -17.12
C ALA A 123 -23.62 2.96 -17.40
N ASP A 124 -22.59 3.82 -17.47
CA ASP A 124 -21.20 3.40 -17.63
C ASP A 124 -20.72 2.58 -16.43
N ARG A 125 -21.11 2.97 -15.20
CA ARG A 125 -20.83 2.22 -13.97
C ARG A 125 -21.48 0.84 -13.97
N ILE A 126 -22.75 0.74 -14.37
CA ILE A 126 -23.46 -0.55 -14.46
C ILE A 126 -22.80 -1.43 -15.51
N LYS A 127 -22.43 -0.88 -16.68
CA LYS A 127 -21.73 -1.61 -17.73
C LYS A 127 -20.36 -2.11 -17.27
N ASP A 128 -19.62 -1.31 -16.51
CA ASP A 128 -18.35 -1.72 -15.91
C ASP A 128 -18.55 -2.86 -14.90
N LEU A 129 -19.56 -2.75 -14.03
CA LEU A 129 -19.93 -3.80 -13.09
C LEU A 129 -20.35 -5.08 -13.83
N ASP A 130 -21.16 -4.99 -14.88
CA ASP A 130 -21.58 -6.13 -15.70
C ASP A 130 -20.39 -6.90 -16.27
N ASN A 131 -19.32 -6.21 -16.66
CA ASN A 131 -18.13 -6.85 -17.21
C ASN A 131 -17.37 -7.69 -16.19
N ARG A 132 -17.64 -7.50 -14.89
CA ARG A 132 -16.92 -8.17 -13.80
C ARG A 132 -17.81 -8.85 -12.77
N SER A 133 -19.11 -8.98 -13.03
CA SER A 133 -20.04 -9.53 -12.05
C SER A 133 -21.18 -10.34 -12.68
N TRP A 134 -21.83 -11.13 -11.81
CA TRP A 134 -23.08 -11.82 -12.10
C TRP A 134 -24.05 -11.71 -10.93
N VAL A 135 -25.34 -11.75 -11.24
CA VAL A 135 -26.42 -11.89 -10.26
C VAL A 135 -27.06 -13.26 -10.42
N TYR A 136 -27.21 -13.96 -9.31
CA TYR A 136 -27.86 -15.25 -9.18
C TYR A 136 -29.18 -15.05 -8.42
N LYS A 137 -30.30 -15.57 -8.94
CA LYS A 137 -31.61 -15.51 -8.27
C LYS A 137 -32.31 -16.86 -8.21
N ARG A 138 -32.91 -17.17 -7.06
CA ARG A 138 -33.80 -18.32 -6.82
C ARG A 138 -34.93 -17.92 -5.88
N GLY A 139 -36.14 -17.75 -6.43
CA GLY A 139 -37.29 -17.28 -5.66
C GLY A 139 -37.04 -15.91 -5.04
N ASN A 140 -37.03 -15.83 -3.71
CA ASN A 140 -36.75 -14.60 -2.96
C ASN A 140 -35.27 -14.43 -2.59
N GLU A 141 -34.43 -15.41 -2.91
CA GLU A 141 -33.00 -15.36 -2.63
C GLU A 141 -32.25 -14.76 -3.82
N ALA A 142 -31.28 -13.89 -3.52
CA ALA A 142 -30.42 -13.29 -4.53
C ALA A 142 -28.98 -13.18 -4.02
N VAL A 143 -28.03 -13.50 -4.89
CA VAL A 143 -26.59 -13.39 -4.63
C VAL A 143 -25.93 -12.68 -5.81
N TYR A 144 -25.24 -11.60 -5.54
CA TYR A 144 -24.42 -10.87 -6.51
C TYR A 144 -22.96 -11.14 -6.20
N ILE A 145 -22.16 -11.47 -7.22
CA ILE A 145 -20.73 -11.70 -7.07
C ILE A 145 -19.99 -10.82 -8.06
N GLU A 146 -19.08 -10.01 -7.55
CA GLU A 146 -18.17 -9.13 -8.29
C GLU A 146 -16.74 -9.63 -8.10
N VAL A 147 -15.98 -9.72 -9.18
CA VAL A 147 -14.54 -10.01 -9.12
C VAL A 147 -13.75 -8.79 -9.57
N ARG A 148 -12.94 -8.24 -8.68
CA ARG A 148 -12.03 -7.12 -8.98
C ARG A 148 -10.60 -7.61 -9.02
N THR A 149 -9.89 -7.27 -10.08
CA THR A 149 -8.45 -7.46 -10.15
C THR A 149 -7.77 -6.18 -9.69
N ARG A 150 -6.93 -6.25 -8.66
CA ARG A 150 -6.12 -5.13 -8.18
C ARG A 150 -4.67 -5.38 -8.56
N GLN A 151 -4.13 -4.48 -9.37
CA GLN A 151 -2.70 -4.47 -9.65
C GLN A 151 -1.97 -3.96 -8.41
N GLU A 152 -0.83 -4.55 -8.14
CA GLU A 152 0.04 -4.07 -7.09
C GLU A 152 0.48 -2.62 -7.36
N SER A 153 0.43 -1.80 -6.32
CA SER A 153 1.02 -0.45 -6.32
C SER A 153 2.49 -0.48 -6.75
N ASN A 154 2.87 0.52 -7.54
CA ASN A 154 4.26 0.72 -7.88
C ASN A 154 4.98 1.42 -6.72
N GLY A 155 5.74 0.65 -5.93
CA GLY A 155 6.53 1.18 -4.81
C GLY A 155 7.63 2.16 -5.24
N ASN A 156 7.95 2.23 -6.53
CA ASN A 156 8.87 3.22 -7.09
C ASN A 156 8.15 4.49 -7.59
N SER A 157 6.87 4.65 -7.27
CA SER A 157 6.10 5.85 -7.59
C SER A 157 5.56 6.48 -6.31
N LEU A 158 5.54 7.81 -6.23
CA LEU A 158 5.00 8.52 -5.06
C LEU A 158 3.52 8.16 -4.86
N THR A 159 2.76 8.07 -5.96
CA THR A 159 1.35 7.65 -5.94
C THR A 159 1.18 6.24 -5.38
N GLY A 160 2.05 5.30 -5.76
CA GLY A 160 2.01 3.94 -5.25
C GLY A 160 2.37 3.83 -3.77
N LEU A 161 3.36 4.60 -3.31
CA LEU A 161 3.70 4.70 -1.89
C LEU A 161 2.52 5.24 -1.08
N ILE A 162 1.89 6.33 -1.53
CA ILE A 162 0.70 6.91 -0.90
C ILE A 162 -0.45 5.89 -0.88
N ALA A 163 -0.68 5.18 -1.99
CA ALA A 163 -1.72 4.16 -2.05
C ALA A 163 -1.51 3.05 -1.02
N ASP A 164 -0.26 2.62 -0.80
CA ASP A 164 0.07 1.63 0.21
C ASP A 164 -0.15 2.14 1.63
N THR A 165 0.21 3.41 1.91
CA THR A 165 -0.09 4.03 3.20
C THR A 165 -1.59 4.08 3.49
N ILE A 166 -2.40 4.51 2.51
CA ILE A 166 -3.86 4.57 2.65
C ILE A 166 -4.46 3.17 2.86
N ASN A 167 -4.00 2.19 2.09
CA ASN A 167 -4.49 0.81 2.20
C ASN A 167 -4.24 0.24 3.60
N GLY A 168 -3.06 0.47 4.20
CA GLY A 168 -2.78 0.07 5.58
C GLY A 168 -3.71 0.75 6.59
N MET A 169 -3.92 2.06 6.48
CA MET A 169 -4.85 2.79 7.37
C MET A 169 -6.30 2.29 7.30
N SER A 170 -6.72 1.81 6.12
CA SER A 170 -8.08 1.29 5.91
C SER A 170 -8.29 -0.17 6.34
N ALA A 171 -7.23 -0.85 6.82
CA ALA A 171 -7.27 -2.27 7.18
C ALA A 171 -8.09 -2.59 8.45
N GLY A 172 -8.66 -1.57 9.12
CA GLY A 172 -9.38 -1.71 10.40
C GLY A 172 -10.91 -1.81 10.32
N ASN A 173 -11.50 -2.17 9.17
CA ASN A 173 -12.96 -2.36 9.11
C ASN A 173 -13.39 -3.49 10.06
N SER A 174 -14.56 -3.34 10.69
CA SER A 174 -15.17 -4.40 11.50
C SER A 174 -15.60 -5.54 10.56
N LEU A 175 -14.73 -6.54 10.45
CA LEU A 175 -14.93 -7.73 9.64
C LEU A 175 -15.20 -8.92 10.58
N VAL A 176 -16.25 -9.68 10.30
CA VAL A 176 -16.56 -10.92 11.03
C VAL A 176 -16.33 -12.10 10.10
N GLY A 177 -15.64 -13.14 10.57
CA GLY A 177 -15.42 -14.34 9.77
C GLY A 177 -16.72 -14.99 9.29
N TYR A 178 -16.82 -15.30 7.99
CA TYR A 178 -18.02 -15.91 7.40
C TYR A 178 -17.82 -17.38 7.02
N ALA A 179 -16.82 -17.69 6.20
CA ALA A 179 -16.51 -19.05 5.75
C ALA A 179 -15.14 -19.07 5.05
N VAL A 180 -14.55 -20.27 4.90
CA VAL A 180 -13.40 -20.47 4.00
C VAL A 180 -13.83 -21.38 2.87
N VAL A 181 -13.78 -20.88 1.63
CA VAL A 181 -14.22 -21.62 0.43
C VAL A 181 -13.13 -21.54 -0.62
N GLY A 182 -12.73 -22.69 -1.17
CA GLY A 182 -11.60 -22.77 -2.10
C GLY A 182 -10.27 -22.25 -1.52
N GLY A 183 -10.14 -22.30 -0.19
CA GLY A 183 -9.00 -21.71 0.53
C GLY A 183 -9.02 -20.18 0.65
N VAL A 184 -10.12 -19.53 0.29
CA VAL A 184 -10.32 -18.08 0.44
C VAL A 184 -11.14 -17.79 1.69
N GLY A 185 -10.60 -16.98 2.59
CA GLY A 185 -11.30 -16.51 3.79
C GLY A 185 -12.27 -15.39 3.44
N PHE A 186 -13.57 -15.69 3.49
CA PHE A 186 -14.63 -14.71 3.34
C PHE A 186 -14.98 -14.10 4.69
N THR A 187 -15.04 -12.77 4.73
CA THR A 187 -15.48 -12.00 5.90
C THR A 187 -16.73 -11.19 5.58
N GLU A 188 -17.61 -11.02 6.56
CA GLU A 188 -18.81 -10.19 6.47
C GLU A 188 -18.48 -8.79 7.00
N GLN A 189 -18.77 -7.77 6.19
CA GLN A 189 -18.66 -6.37 6.62
C GLN A 189 -19.81 -6.02 7.56
N VAL A 190 -19.46 -5.59 8.77
CA VAL A 190 -20.40 -5.10 9.77
C VAL A 190 -20.02 -3.69 10.20
N ASN A 191 -20.97 -2.94 10.76
CA ASN A 191 -20.68 -1.65 11.37
C ASN A 191 -19.96 -1.85 12.72
N TRP A 192 -19.60 -0.75 13.37
CA TRP A 192 -18.95 -0.75 14.68
C TRP A 192 -19.81 -1.34 15.82
N GLU A 193 -21.12 -1.50 15.63
CA GLU A 193 -22.04 -2.17 16.56
C GLU A 193 -22.13 -3.69 16.29
N GLY A 194 -21.46 -4.20 15.26
CA GLY A 194 -21.55 -5.59 14.82
C GLY A 194 -22.81 -5.90 14.00
N GLU A 195 -23.55 -4.87 13.58
CA GLU A 195 -24.76 -5.00 12.77
C GLU A 195 -24.48 -4.79 11.28
N ARG A 196 -25.36 -5.34 10.43
CA ARG A 196 -25.30 -5.13 8.98
C ARG A 196 -25.75 -3.72 8.63
N GLU A 197 -24.98 -3.02 7.81
CA GLU A 197 -25.37 -1.71 7.28
C GLU A 197 -26.49 -1.82 6.23
N HIS A 198 -26.64 -2.98 5.59
CA HIS A 198 -27.58 -3.20 4.50
C HIS A 198 -28.56 -4.34 4.81
N HIS A 199 -29.68 -4.39 4.06
CA HIS A 199 -30.64 -5.50 4.12
C HIS A 199 -30.11 -6.81 3.52
N TYR A 200 -28.91 -6.78 2.96
CA TYR A 200 -28.15 -7.92 2.44
C TYR A 200 -26.78 -7.96 3.11
N ARG A 201 -26.13 -9.13 3.10
CA ARG A 201 -24.76 -9.30 3.58
C ARG A 201 -23.78 -8.79 2.53
N VAL A 202 -22.72 -8.13 2.95
CA VAL A 202 -21.56 -7.86 2.10
C VAL A 202 -20.43 -8.75 2.58
N LEU A 203 -20.04 -9.71 1.74
CA LEU A 203 -18.88 -10.56 1.99
C LEU A 203 -17.71 -10.12 1.11
N GLU A 204 -16.51 -10.24 1.66
CA GLU A 204 -15.26 -9.94 0.99
C GLU A 204 -14.31 -11.12 1.15
N GLY A 205 -13.79 -11.63 0.03
CA GLY A 205 -12.76 -12.65 -0.02
C GLY A 205 -11.63 -12.19 -0.94
N ILE A 206 -10.38 -12.45 -0.59
CA ILE A 206 -9.22 -11.92 -1.33
C ILE A 206 -8.25 -13.06 -1.62
N ILE A 207 -7.79 -13.15 -2.86
CA ILE A 207 -6.77 -14.08 -3.32
C ILE A 207 -5.52 -13.29 -3.68
N GLY A 208 -4.38 -13.67 -3.10
CA GLY A 208 -3.10 -13.01 -3.34
C GLY A 208 -2.82 -11.88 -2.35
N PHE A 209 -1.68 -11.24 -2.55
CA PHE A 209 -1.23 -10.08 -1.77
C PHE A 209 -0.27 -9.28 -2.65
N GLY A 210 -0.45 -7.97 -2.65
CA GLY A 210 0.15 -7.09 -3.66
C GLY A 210 -0.67 -7.11 -4.96
N GLN A 211 -0.49 -8.14 -5.79
CA GLN A 211 -1.42 -8.41 -6.88
C GLN A 211 -2.57 -9.27 -6.32
N GLU A 212 -3.80 -8.77 -6.42
CA GLU A 212 -4.95 -9.36 -5.73
C GLU A 212 -6.14 -9.61 -6.68
N VAL A 213 -6.89 -10.66 -6.39
CA VAL A 213 -8.24 -10.89 -6.90
C VAL A 213 -9.19 -10.79 -5.73
N GLU A 214 -10.01 -9.74 -5.72
CA GLU A 214 -11.00 -9.46 -4.67
C GLU A 214 -12.38 -9.93 -5.16
N LEU A 215 -13.00 -10.79 -4.35
CA LEU A 215 -14.35 -11.30 -4.50
C LEU A 215 -15.25 -10.51 -3.55
N ARG A 216 -16.14 -9.69 -4.12
CA ARG A 216 -17.15 -8.98 -3.35
C ARG A 216 -18.52 -9.60 -3.61
N VAL A 217 -19.17 -10.04 -2.55
CA VAL A 217 -20.42 -10.78 -2.62
C VAL A 217 -21.51 -10.00 -1.89
N HIS A 218 -22.62 -9.72 -2.55
CA HIS A 218 -23.81 -9.20 -1.88
C HIS A 218 -24.86 -10.30 -1.83
N ALA A 219 -25.21 -10.76 -0.63
CA ALA A 219 -26.09 -11.90 -0.46
C ALA A 219 -27.34 -11.53 0.34
N ASN A 220 -28.49 -11.59 -0.31
CA ASN A 220 -29.81 -11.67 0.33
C ASN A 220 -30.32 -13.11 0.19
N ALA A 221 -29.61 -14.02 0.85
CA ALA A 221 -29.86 -15.46 0.81
C ALA A 221 -29.41 -16.10 2.13
N SER A 222 -29.79 -17.36 2.35
CA SER A 222 -29.31 -18.12 3.51
C SER A 222 -27.79 -18.37 3.44
N ARG A 223 -27.17 -18.72 4.58
CA ARG A 223 -25.72 -19.03 4.64
C ARG A 223 -25.37 -20.23 3.76
N ILE A 224 -26.19 -21.28 3.82
CA ILE A 224 -26.04 -22.53 3.05
C ILE A 224 -26.11 -22.21 1.55
N THR A 225 -27.11 -21.41 1.18
CA THR A 225 -27.34 -21.02 -0.21
C THR A 225 -26.23 -20.14 -0.78
N THR A 226 -25.77 -19.18 0.00
CA THR A 226 -24.65 -18.33 -0.44
C THR A 226 -23.42 -19.20 -0.64
N ARG A 227 -23.17 -20.15 0.27
CA ARG A 227 -22.06 -21.11 0.18
C ARG A 227 -22.14 -21.99 -1.07
N GLU A 228 -23.33 -22.49 -1.43
CA GLU A 228 -23.57 -23.27 -2.67
C GLU A 228 -23.00 -22.55 -3.90
N ILE A 229 -23.20 -21.24 -4.01
CA ILE A 229 -22.69 -20.45 -5.13
C ILE A 229 -21.18 -20.18 -4.98
N LEU A 230 -20.70 -19.89 -3.77
CA LEU A 230 -19.27 -19.68 -3.53
C LEU A 230 -18.43 -20.93 -3.83
N GLU A 231 -18.92 -22.13 -3.52
CA GLU A 231 -18.24 -23.40 -3.77
C GLU A 231 -18.10 -23.70 -5.27
N ALA A 232 -18.99 -23.16 -6.10
CA ALA A 232 -18.97 -23.37 -7.54
C ALA A 232 -17.99 -22.45 -8.31
N ILE A 233 -17.40 -21.45 -7.64
CA ILE A 233 -16.42 -20.53 -8.26
C ILE A 233 -15.16 -21.28 -8.68
N ASP A 234 -14.62 -20.99 -9.87
CA ASP A 234 -13.34 -21.55 -10.34
C ASP A 234 -12.16 -20.82 -9.67
N TYR A 235 -11.84 -21.23 -8.44
CA TYR A 235 -10.74 -20.68 -7.66
C TYR A 235 -9.38 -20.98 -8.27
N ASP A 236 -9.20 -22.12 -8.93
CA ASP A 236 -7.97 -22.46 -9.64
C ASP A 236 -7.73 -21.48 -10.80
N GLY A 237 -8.78 -21.21 -11.58
CA GLY A 237 -8.79 -20.21 -12.62
C GLY A 237 -8.49 -18.80 -12.09
N LEU A 238 -9.16 -18.38 -11.02
CA LEU A 238 -8.90 -17.07 -10.39
C LEU A 238 -7.45 -16.95 -9.89
N ASN A 239 -6.95 -17.97 -9.19
CA ASN A 239 -5.61 -18.00 -8.61
C ASN A 239 -4.52 -18.02 -9.70
N SER A 240 -4.79 -18.68 -10.82
CA SER A 240 -3.89 -18.76 -11.96
C SER A 240 -3.67 -17.42 -12.70
N MET A 241 -4.51 -16.41 -12.46
CA MET A 241 -4.31 -15.07 -13.01
C MET A 241 -3.16 -14.30 -12.33
N LEU A 242 -2.84 -14.67 -11.09
CA LEU A 242 -1.80 -14.02 -10.30
C LEU A 242 -0.41 -14.30 -10.88
N GLY A 243 0.49 -13.31 -10.79
CA GLY A 243 1.91 -13.52 -11.11
C GLY A 243 2.55 -14.60 -10.24
N TYR A 244 2.06 -14.73 -9.01
CA TYR A 244 2.43 -15.78 -8.06
C TYR A 244 1.13 -16.38 -7.50
N PRO A 245 0.70 -17.55 -7.99
CA PRO A 245 -0.43 -18.26 -7.41
C PRO A 245 -0.24 -18.57 -5.93
N VAL A 246 -1.32 -18.55 -5.16
CA VAL A 246 -1.33 -18.86 -3.73
C VAL A 246 -1.57 -20.36 -3.57
N LYS A 247 -0.61 -21.08 -2.98
CA LYS A 247 -0.67 -22.56 -2.87
C LYS A 247 -1.89 -23.07 -2.10
N THR A 248 -2.42 -22.27 -1.18
CA THR A 248 -3.56 -22.63 -0.35
C THR A 248 -4.91 -22.33 -1.00
N VAL A 249 -4.95 -21.86 -2.24
CA VAL A 249 -6.20 -21.48 -2.93
C VAL A 249 -6.40 -22.37 -4.17
N GLY A 250 -7.59 -22.95 -4.28
CA GLY A 250 -7.98 -23.87 -5.35
C GLY A 250 -9.28 -24.60 -5.03
N ASN A 251 -9.93 -25.19 -6.03
CA ASN A 251 -11.23 -25.85 -5.86
C ASN A 251 -11.14 -27.11 -4.99
N ASP A 252 -10.00 -27.80 -5.00
CA ASP A 252 -9.77 -29.04 -4.25
C ASP A 252 -9.18 -28.80 -2.84
N VAL A 253 -9.08 -27.55 -2.39
CA VAL A 253 -8.52 -27.23 -1.07
C VAL A 253 -9.46 -27.70 0.03
N THR A 254 -8.95 -28.56 0.91
CA THR A 254 -9.64 -29.02 2.12
C THR A 254 -9.05 -28.39 3.37
N LEU A 255 -9.91 -28.14 4.35
CA LEU A 255 -9.50 -27.64 5.66
C LEU A 255 -9.17 -28.81 6.59
N PRO A 256 -8.26 -28.63 7.55
CA PRO A 256 -8.02 -29.63 8.58
C PRO A 256 -9.31 -29.98 9.35
N GLU A 257 -9.43 -31.23 9.79
CA GLU A 257 -10.60 -31.65 10.57
C GLU A 257 -10.72 -30.85 11.87
N GLY A 258 -11.93 -30.39 12.17
CA GLY A 258 -12.22 -29.62 13.39
C GLY A 258 -11.85 -28.14 13.31
N THR A 259 -11.30 -27.65 12.20
CA THR A 259 -11.05 -26.22 12.00
C THR A 259 -12.35 -25.44 11.85
N SER A 260 -12.53 -24.42 12.69
CA SER A 260 -13.64 -23.47 12.57
C SER A 260 -13.41 -22.54 11.38
N GLU A 261 -14.21 -22.67 10.33
CA GLU A 261 -14.06 -21.83 9.13
C GLU A 261 -14.24 -20.34 9.40
N THR A 262 -15.11 -19.97 10.34
CA THR A 262 -15.34 -18.56 10.68
C THR A 262 -14.12 -17.97 11.36
N GLU A 263 -13.56 -18.67 12.35
CA GLU A 263 -12.35 -18.23 13.06
C GLU A 263 -11.14 -18.20 12.12
N LEU A 264 -11.03 -19.17 11.21
CA LEU A 264 -9.98 -19.19 10.21
C LEU A 264 -10.11 -18.02 9.22
N ALA A 265 -11.31 -17.74 8.71
CA ALA A 265 -11.53 -16.61 7.80
C ALA A 265 -11.20 -15.26 8.48
N GLU A 266 -11.57 -15.09 9.74
CA GLU A 266 -11.20 -13.92 10.55
C GLU A 266 -9.69 -13.82 10.76
N SER A 267 -9.03 -14.94 11.07
CA SER A 267 -7.58 -15.01 11.21
C SER A 267 -6.84 -14.65 9.91
N MET A 268 -7.34 -15.11 8.76
CA MET A 268 -6.79 -14.77 7.44
C MET A 268 -6.95 -13.27 7.12
N ALA A 269 -8.08 -12.68 7.50
CA ALA A 269 -8.31 -11.25 7.35
C ALA A 269 -7.43 -10.41 8.29
N SER A 270 -7.26 -10.83 9.55
CA SER A 270 -6.34 -10.20 10.51
C SER A 270 -4.91 -10.22 9.99
N LEU A 271 -4.44 -11.39 9.56
CA LEU A 271 -3.12 -11.56 8.96
C LEU A 271 -2.94 -10.60 7.76
N ARG A 272 -3.94 -10.49 6.88
CA ARG A 272 -3.87 -9.54 5.77
C ARG A 272 -3.75 -8.10 6.28
N GLY A 273 -4.53 -7.71 7.29
CA GLY A 273 -4.48 -6.38 7.87
C GLY A 273 -3.10 -6.03 8.45
N GLU A 274 -2.48 -6.97 9.15
CA GLU A 274 -1.11 -6.83 9.68
C GLU A 274 -0.09 -6.59 8.55
N PHE A 275 -0.17 -7.37 7.48
CA PHE A 275 0.73 -7.22 6.34
C PHE A 275 0.47 -5.95 5.51
N LEU A 276 -0.77 -5.48 5.44
CA LEU A 276 -1.07 -4.16 4.86
C LEU A 276 -0.47 -3.03 5.70
N ASN A 277 -0.48 -3.15 7.03
CA ASN A 277 0.18 -2.19 7.91
C ASN A 277 1.71 -2.19 7.71
N LEU A 278 2.33 -3.37 7.60
CA LEU A 278 3.76 -3.49 7.27
C LEU A 278 4.09 -2.83 5.93
N LYS A 279 3.25 -3.05 4.91
CA LYS A 279 3.41 -2.42 3.60
C LYS A 279 3.28 -0.89 3.67
N ALA A 280 2.32 -0.39 4.46
CA ALA A 280 2.16 1.05 4.69
C ALA A 280 3.38 1.67 5.38
N GLN A 281 3.99 0.96 6.33
CA GLN A 281 5.19 1.41 7.02
C GLN A 281 6.43 1.36 6.13
N GLU A 282 6.61 0.31 5.32
CA GLU A 282 7.64 0.30 4.27
C GLU A 282 7.46 1.51 3.35
N ALA A 283 6.23 1.80 2.93
CA ALA A 283 5.94 2.93 2.09
C ALA A 283 6.30 4.28 2.76
N GLN A 284 5.94 4.47 4.03
CA GLN A 284 6.33 5.65 4.81
C GLN A 284 7.84 5.78 4.96
N TYR A 285 8.54 4.69 5.26
CA TYR A 285 10.00 4.66 5.34
C TYR A 285 10.63 5.09 4.01
N ARG A 286 10.14 4.56 2.88
CA ARG A 286 10.63 4.96 1.56
C ARG A 286 10.30 6.40 1.22
N MET A 287 9.11 6.89 1.62
CA MET A 287 8.73 8.30 1.46
C MET A 287 9.65 9.25 2.22
N ALA A 288 10.09 8.88 3.43
CA ALA A 288 11.04 9.65 4.22
C ALA A 288 12.47 9.64 3.64
N ASN A 289 12.78 8.69 2.75
CA ASN A 289 14.09 8.50 2.13
C ASN A 289 14.03 8.69 0.60
N ILE A 290 13.15 9.55 0.10
CA ILE A 290 13.06 9.85 -1.34
C ILE A 290 14.31 10.65 -1.76
N ASP A 291 15.02 10.14 -2.77
CA ASP A 291 16.02 10.90 -3.51
C ASP A 291 15.31 11.89 -4.46
N GLY A 292 15.60 13.17 -4.28
CA GLY A 292 15.00 14.24 -5.08
C GLY A 292 15.31 14.09 -6.57
N GLY A 293 16.49 13.59 -6.92
CA GLY A 293 16.88 13.31 -8.30
C GLY A 293 16.01 12.23 -8.95
N ALA A 294 15.88 11.08 -8.29
CA ALA A 294 15.04 9.97 -8.72
C ALA A 294 13.57 10.37 -8.86
N LEU A 295 13.05 11.19 -7.93
CA LEU A 295 11.69 11.71 -8.00
C LEU A 295 11.47 12.58 -9.24
N ILE A 296 12.39 13.50 -9.53
CA ILE A 296 12.31 14.38 -10.70
C ILE A 296 12.35 13.54 -11.99
N VAL A 297 13.26 12.57 -12.08
CA VAL A 297 13.38 11.72 -13.26
C VAL A 297 12.13 10.86 -13.45
N ASN A 298 11.58 10.25 -12.40
CA ASN A 298 10.34 9.48 -12.50
C ASN A 298 9.16 10.35 -12.94
N THR A 299 9.04 11.57 -12.41
CA THR A 299 8.00 12.52 -12.81
C THR A 299 8.13 12.89 -14.29
N TYR A 300 9.35 13.13 -14.76
CA TYR A 300 9.63 13.43 -16.17
C TYR A 300 9.31 12.23 -17.09
N LEU A 301 9.74 11.02 -16.71
CA LEU A 301 9.47 9.79 -17.45
C LEU A 301 7.98 9.47 -17.52
N GLN A 302 7.23 9.69 -16.43
CA GLN A 302 5.78 9.54 -16.40
C GLN A 302 5.10 10.47 -17.42
N GLY A 303 5.53 11.75 -17.48
CA GLY A 303 4.98 12.72 -18.43
C GLY A 303 5.30 12.41 -19.90
N TYR A 304 6.47 11.84 -20.19
CA TYR A 304 6.92 11.62 -21.57
C TYR A 304 6.58 10.23 -22.13
N THR A 305 6.67 9.20 -21.30
CA THR A 305 6.55 7.79 -21.73
C THR A 305 5.33 7.08 -21.14
N GLY A 306 4.69 7.67 -20.13
CA GLY A 306 3.68 7.01 -19.32
C GLY A 306 4.25 5.91 -18.41
N MET A 307 5.58 5.71 -18.39
CA MET A 307 6.23 4.78 -17.48
C MET A 307 6.35 5.43 -16.10
N ASP A 308 5.62 4.88 -15.14
CA ASP A 308 5.69 5.27 -13.74
C ASP A 308 6.75 4.42 -13.01
N GLY A 309 7.50 5.05 -12.10
CA GLY A 309 8.50 4.40 -11.22
C GLY A 309 9.58 3.57 -11.92
N ALA A 310 10.12 4.06 -13.04
CA ALA A 310 11.19 3.40 -13.79
C ALA A 310 12.52 3.36 -13.02
N ILE A 311 12.73 4.33 -12.11
CA ILE A 311 13.88 4.42 -11.23
C ILE A 311 13.41 4.23 -9.79
N ASP A 312 14.20 3.56 -8.96
CA ASP A 312 13.91 3.50 -7.53
C ASP A 312 13.93 4.91 -6.92
N LEU A 313 12.84 5.29 -6.24
CA LEU A 313 12.69 6.59 -5.59
C LEU A 313 13.70 6.83 -4.48
N THR A 314 14.33 5.79 -3.94
CA THR A 314 15.37 5.93 -2.92
C THR A 314 16.78 6.07 -3.53
N GLY A 315 16.89 6.18 -4.85
CA GLY A 315 18.17 6.23 -5.54
C GLY A 315 18.97 4.92 -5.45
N GLY A 316 18.31 3.79 -5.16
CA GLY A 316 18.95 2.49 -4.95
C GLY A 316 19.57 2.32 -3.56
N GLN A 317 19.42 3.31 -2.67
CA GLN A 317 20.08 3.29 -1.36
C GLN A 317 19.36 2.41 -0.35
N LYS A 318 18.09 2.04 -0.59
CA LYS A 318 17.29 1.23 0.33
C LYS A 318 16.71 0.02 -0.38
N VAL A 319 16.94 -1.17 0.19
CA VAL A 319 16.35 -2.42 -0.28
C VAL A 319 14.84 -2.40 -0.03
N SER A 320 14.04 -2.62 -1.07
CA SER A 320 12.59 -2.76 -0.90
C SER A 320 12.27 -4.08 -0.18
N MET A 321 11.50 -3.97 0.91
CA MET A 321 11.05 -5.13 1.70
C MET A 321 9.79 -5.78 1.12
N LYS A 322 9.20 -5.18 0.10
CA LYS A 322 7.98 -5.64 -0.58
C LYS A 322 7.95 -7.14 -0.91
N THR A 323 9.03 -7.68 -1.50
CA THR A 323 9.10 -9.12 -1.82
C THR A 323 9.05 -9.98 -0.55
N LEU A 324 9.73 -9.55 0.51
CA LEU A 324 9.75 -10.25 1.79
C LEU A 324 8.38 -10.19 2.47
N ILE A 325 7.73 -9.02 2.46
CA ILE A 325 6.36 -8.83 2.98
C ILE A 325 5.38 -9.75 2.23
N ASN A 326 5.43 -9.76 0.89
CA ASN A 326 4.56 -10.63 0.08
C ASN A 326 4.81 -12.13 0.35
N PHE A 327 6.07 -12.52 0.52
CA PHE A 327 6.44 -13.90 0.85
C PHE A 327 5.99 -14.29 2.26
N GLY A 328 6.22 -13.41 3.24
CA GLY A 328 5.79 -13.57 4.62
C GLY A 328 4.28 -13.79 4.71
N TYR A 329 3.49 -12.97 4.03
CA TYR A 329 2.02 -13.11 4.02
C TYR A 329 1.59 -14.49 3.52
N ARG A 330 2.18 -14.95 2.40
CA ARG A 330 1.86 -16.27 1.83
C ARG A 330 2.25 -17.42 2.75
N LYS A 331 3.39 -17.29 3.43
CA LYS A 331 3.85 -18.26 4.41
C LYS A 331 2.92 -18.30 5.63
N GLY A 332 2.51 -17.13 6.12
CA GLY A 332 1.53 -17.03 7.22
C GLY A 332 0.18 -17.63 6.83
N LEU A 333 -0.30 -17.38 5.61
CA LEU A 333 -1.53 -17.97 5.09
C LEU A 333 -1.43 -19.50 5.02
N TYR A 334 -0.28 -20.00 4.56
CA TYR A 334 0.01 -21.43 4.54
C TYR A 334 0.01 -22.04 5.95
N ALA A 335 0.63 -21.38 6.93
CA ALA A 335 0.63 -21.81 8.32
C ALA A 335 -0.79 -21.86 8.93
N LEU A 336 -1.61 -20.83 8.69
CA LEU A 336 -3.01 -20.80 9.12
C LEU A 336 -3.81 -21.97 8.52
N MET A 337 -3.60 -22.26 7.24
CA MET A 337 -4.28 -23.36 6.53
C MET A 337 -3.79 -24.75 6.98
N GLU A 338 -2.58 -24.85 7.55
CA GLU A 338 -2.10 -26.05 8.26
C GLU A 338 -2.67 -26.18 9.69
N GLY A 339 -3.50 -25.23 10.13
CA GLY A 339 -4.09 -25.21 11.47
C GLY A 339 -3.18 -24.65 12.56
N ARG A 340 -2.07 -23.98 12.19
CA ARG A 340 -1.25 -23.24 13.15
C ARG A 340 -1.96 -21.98 13.61
N SER A 341 -1.60 -21.52 14.80
CA SER A 341 -2.17 -20.28 15.33
C SER A 341 -1.66 -19.05 14.55
N PRO A 342 -2.45 -17.96 14.49
CA PRO A 342 -1.99 -16.70 13.89
C PRO A 342 -0.70 -16.17 14.54
N GLN A 343 -0.54 -16.38 15.85
CA GLN A 343 0.65 -15.95 16.58
C GLN A 343 1.91 -16.68 16.11
N GLU A 344 1.85 -18.01 16.00
CA GLU A 344 3.00 -18.80 15.51
C GLU A 344 3.38 -18.41 14.07
N ALA A 345 2.38 -18.13 13.23
CA ALA A 345 2.62 -17.63 11.88
C ALA A 345 3.32 -16.26 11.91
N SER A 346 2.84 -15.34 12.74
CA SER A 346 3.42 -14.00 12.92
C SER A 346 4.85 -14.05 13.46
N ASP A 347 5.11 -14.86 14.51
CA ASP A 347 6.44 -14.98 15.13
C ASP A 347 7.49 -15.47 14.12
N GLU A 348 7.13 -16.39 13.22
CA GLU A 348 8.01 -16.90 12.16
C GLU A 348 8.32 -15.84 11.09
N ILE A 349 7.34 -14.99 10.78
CA ILE A 349 7.49 -13.86 9.87
C ILE A 349 8.38 -12.78 10.51
N GLU A 350 8.16 -12.46 11.78
CA GLU A 350 8.96 -11.52 12.55
C GLU A 350 10.44 -11.94 12.55
N ALA A 351 10.72 -13.21 12.85
CA ALA A 351 12.07 -13.75 12.81
C ALA A 351 12.72 -13.59 11.41
N MET A 352 11.94 -13.74 10.34
CA MET A 352 12.42 -13.56 8.96
C MET A 352 12.73 -12.10 8.63
N ILE A 353 11.87 -11.17 9.05
CA ILE A 353 12.08 -9.73 8.86
C ILE A 353 13.30 -9.27 9.66
N HIS A 354 13.41 -9.66 10.93
CA HIS A 354 14.59 -9.34 11.75
C HIS A 354 15.88 -9.88 11.13
N HIS A 355 15.87 -11.12 10.62
CA HIS A 355 17.04 -11.68 9.96
C HIS A 355 17.43 -10.91 8.70
N ALA A 356 16.45 -10.54 7.86
CA ALA A 356 16.69 -9.77 6.64
C ALA A 356 17.23 -8.36 6.94
N VAL A 357 16.64 -7.66 7.91
CA VAL A 357 17.09 -6.33 8.33
C VAL A 357 18.52 -6.39 8.90
N ALA A 358 18.81 -7.38 9.76
CA ALA A 358 20.15 -7.56 10.31
C ALA A 358 21.21 -7.81 9.22
N GLN A 359 20.90 -8.61 8.20
CA GLN A 359 21.80 -8.82 7.06
C GLN A 359 22.04 -7.56 6.23
N THR A 360 21.00 -6.74 6.00
CA THR A 360 21.16 -5.49 5.26
C THR A 360 22.01 -4.46 6.00
N LEU A 361 21.95 -4.42 7.34
CA LEU A 361 22.75 -3.51 8.15
C LEU A 361 24.23 -3.94 8.18
N ASP A 362 24.51 -5.24 8.24
CA ASP A 362 25.87 -5.80 8.27
C ASP A 362 26.60 -5.58 6.92
N GLU A 363 25.90 -5.72 5.78
CA GLU A 363 26.49 -5.42 4.45
C GLU A 363 26.77 -3.93 4.24
N THR A 364 25.99 -3.02 4.82
CA THR A 364 26.28 -1.58 4.79
C THR A 364 27.37 -1.15 5.77
N SER A 365 27.81 -2.05 6.66
CA SER A 365 28.85 -1.82 7.65
C SER A 365 30.25 -2.25 7.20
N VAL A 366 30.41 -2.65 5.93
CA VAL A 366 31.73 -2.88 5.31
C VAL A 366 32.45 -1.52 5.17
N SER A 367 33.03 -1.11 6.28
CA SER A 367 34.08 -0.11 6.47
C SER A 367 34.13 1.03 5.45
N ASP A 368 33.61 2.19 5.84
CA ASP A 368 34.01 3.53 5.38
C ASP A 368 35.52 3.84 5.59
N ALA A 369 36.36 2.81 5.81
CA ALA A 369 37.77 2.97 6.14
C ALA A 369 38.70 2.95 4.91
N ASP A 370 38.20 2.67 3.70
CA ASP A 370 39.04 2.55 2.49
C ASP A 370 38.38 3.09 1.19
N GLU A 371 37.44 4.04 1.27
CA GLU A 371 37.11 4.85 0.08
C GLU A 371 38.18 5.94 -0.11
N PRO A 372 38.86 6.02 -1.27
CA PRO A 372 39.73 7.15 -1.56
C PRO A 372 38.88 8.42 -1.62
N GLU A 373 39.17 9.38 -0.76
CA GLU A 373 38.51 10.68 -0.70
C GLU A 373 38.23 11.19 -2.12
N ALA A 374 36.94 11.37 -2.44
CA ALA A 374 36.54 11.99 -3.68
C ALA A 374 37.29 13.33 -3.81
N PRO A 375 37.95 13.61 -4.95
CA PRO A 375 38.78 14.80 -5.10
C PRO A 375 37.93 16.04 -4.80
N GLN A 376 38.30 16.76 -3.73
CA GLN A 376 37.60 17.97 -3.33
C GLN A 376 37.56 18.93 -4.52
N MET A 377 36.36 19.45 -4.82
CA MET A 377 36.18 20.43 -5.88
C MET A 377 37.13 21.61 -5.67
N SER A 378 37.82 22.02 -6.73
CA SER A 378 38.72 23.17 -6.63
C SER A 378 37.94 24.41 -6.18
N PRO A 379 38.56 25.30 -5.37
CA PRO A 379 37.92 26.53 -4.91
C PRO A 379 37.40 27.42 -6.06
N GLU A 380 38.01 27.30 -7.24
CA GLU A 380 37.62 28.03 -8.45
C GLU A 380 36.28 27.52 -9.00
N LEU A 381 36.06 26.21 -9.00
CA LEU A 381 34.81 25.59 -9.47
C LEU A 381 33.64 25.82 -8.50
N ALA A 382 33.89 25.80 -7.19
CA ALA A 382 32.89 26.14 -6.18
C ALA A 382 32.43 27.61 -6.26
N LYS A 383 33.33 28.51 -6.66
CA LYS A 383 33.05 29.92 -6.91
C LYS A 383 32.27 30.15 -8.20
N GLU A 384 32.53 29.35 -9.24
CA GLU A 384 31.79 29.39 -10.51
C GLU A 384 30.34 28.89 -10.36
N LEU A 385 30.10 27.94 -9.45
CA LEU A 385 28.77 27.40 -9.13
C LEU A 385 27.96 28.25 -8.14
N GLY A 386 28.49 29.38 -7.66
CA GLY A 386 27.75 30.32 -6.80
C GLY A 386 27.51 29.84 -5.36
N LEU A 387 28.30 28.88 -4.86
CA LEU A 387 28.09 28.23 -3.56
C LEU A 387 28.85 28.90 -2.38
N TYR A 388 29.38 30.11 -2.56
CA TYR A 388 30.06 30.85 -1.49
C TYR A 388 29.14 31.87 -0.82
N GLN A 389 28.88 31.70 0.47
CA GLN A 389 28.33 32.74 1.35
C GLN A 389 29.38 33.05 2.44
N GLU A 390 29.95 34.25 2.40
CA GLU A 390 30.91 34.72 3.40
C GLU A 390 30.21 35.14 4.70
N ASN A 391 30.66 34.55 5.80
CA ASN A 391 30.61 35.01 7.19
C ASN A 391 29.22 35.18 7.86
N ALA A 392 28.94 34.28 8.81
CA ALA A 392 28.24 34.63 10.05
C ALA A 392 28.94 33.93 11.22
N SER A 393 29.76 34.71 11.94
CA SER A 393 30.44 34.31 13.15
C SER A 393 29.49 34.23 14.36
N GLU A 394 29.99 33.52 15.36
CA GLU A 394 29.46 33.31 16.71
C GLU A 394 28.86 34.53 17.43
N ASN A 395 27.90 34.21 18.30
CA ASN A 395 27.44 34.97 19.47
C ASN A 395 26.81 36.36 19.25
N SER A 396 25.49 36.36 18.98
CA SER A 396 24.62 37.44 19.45
C SER A 396 23.43 36.88 20.22
N GLN A 397 23.40 37.15 21.52
CA GLN A 397 22.26 36.88 22.39
C GLN A 397 21.16 37.88 22.04
N ILE A 398 20.07 37.42 21.41
CA ILE A 398 18.92 38.26 21.05
C ILE A 398 17.75 37.88 21.95
N ASP A 399 17.19 38.88 22.61
CA ASP A 399 15.98 38.80 23.43
C ASP A 399 14.75 38.91 22.51
N TYR A 400 13.93 37.85 22.46
CA TYR A 400 12.81 37.71 21.53
C TYR A 400 11.44 37.98 22.17
N GLY A 401 11.39 38.49 23.41
CA GLY A 401 10.14 38.75 24.12
C GLY A 401 9.23 39.82 23.49
N ASN A 402 9.64 40.49 22.40
CA ASN A 402 8.83 41.49 21.72
C ASN A 402 9.06 41.50 20.20
N ILE A 403 8.19 40.82 19.45
CA ILE A 403 8.28 40.56 17.99
C ILE A 403 8.37 41.83 17.14
N GLU A 404 7.84 42.96 17.61
CA GLU A 404 7.93 44.24 16.89
C GLU A 404 9.34 44.86 16.94
N THR A 405 10.20 44.39 17.85
CA THR A 405 11.56 44.92 18.04
C THR A 405 12.69 43.99 17.59
N SER A 406 12.39 42.73 17.22
CA SER A 406 13.39 41.67 16.98
C SER A 406 13.91 41.55 15.54
N GLY A 407 13.70 42.57 14.70
CA GLY A 407 14.30 42.67 13.37
C GLY A 407 13.64 41.81 12.28
N PHE A 408 12.45 41.25 12.53
CA PHE A 408 11.66 40.57 11.50
C PHE A 408 11.08 41.56 10.49
N THR A 409 11.04 41.19 9.21
CA THR A 409 10.42 42.04 8.19
C THR A 409 8.90 42.02 8.36
N GLN A 410 8.22 43.13 8.02
CA GLN A 410 6.76 43.21 8.11
C GLN A 410 6.04 42.13 7.29
N ALA A 411 6.65 41.66 6.20
CA ALA A 411 6.11 40.57 5.37
C ALA A 411 6.15 39.22 6.08
N GLU A 412 7.21 38.92 6.82
CA GLU A 412 7.34 37.67 7.61
C GLU A 412 6.35 37.63 8.77
N ILE A 413 6.15 38.77 9.45
CA ILE A 413 5.15 38.89 10.53
C ILE A 413 3.73 38.74 9.98
N ALA A 414 3.44 39.33 8.81
CA ALA A 414 2.13 39.20 8.15
C ALA A 414 1.82 37.75 7.77
N TYR A 415 2.78 37.02 7.18
CA TYR A 415 2.63 35.61 6.83
C TYR A 415 2.35 34.71 8.05
N ALA A 416 3.00 34.98 9.19
CA ALA A 416 2.79 34.23 10.41
C ALA A 416 1.42 34.53 11.06
N LYS A 417 0.95 35.79 11.00
CA LYS A 417 -0.37 36.21 11.51
C LYS A 417 -1.54 35.67 10.67
N ASP A 418 -1.40 35.61 9.34
CA ASP A 418 -2.46 35.13 8.45
C ASP A 418 -2.72 33.61 8.54
N ASN A 419 -1.85 32.86 9.22
CA ASN A 419 -2.01 31.42 9.47
C ASN A 419 -2.71 31.09 10.82
N GLU A 420 -3.39 32.05 11.45
CA GLU A 420 -4.09 31.91 12.75
C GLU A 420 -5.06 30.71 12.81
N ASP A 421 -5.63 30.29 11.67
CA ASP A 421 -6.55 29.14 11.57
C ASP A 421 -5.87 27.80 11.98
N ILE A 422 -4.54 27.69 11.88
CA ILE A 422 -3.77 26.52 12.35
C ILE A 422 -3.59 26.55 13.87
N ALA A 423 -3.46 27.73 14.49
CA ALA A 423 -3.32 27.83 15.96
C ALA A 423 -4.61 27.38 16.67
N LYS A 424 -5.77 27.65 16.06
CA LYS A 424 -7.06 27.11 16.49
C LYS A 424 -7.21 25.60 16.30
N PHE A 425 -6.52 25.01 15.32
CA PHE A 425 -6.57 23.58 15.05
C PHE A 425 -5.85 22.74 16.13
N TYR A 426 -4.88 23.33 16.84
CA TYR A 426 -4.08 22.66 17.88
C TYR A 426 -4.37 23.11 19.33
N GLU A 427 -5.41 23.94 19.55
CA GLU A 427 -5.74 24.50 20.89
C GLU A 427 -4.59 25.25 21.59
N ASP A 428 -3.63 25.81 20.83
CA ASP A 428 -2.43 26.43 21.39
C ASP A 428 -2.62 27.93 21.70
N ALA A 429 -2.18 28.36 22.89
CA ALA A 429 -2.27 29.73 23.36
C ALA A 429 -1.31 30.68 22.62
N GLY A 430 -1.81 31.34 21.58
CA GLY A 430 -1.61 32.77 21.27
C GLY A 430 -0.24 33.33 20.88
N ASP A 431 0.91 32.70 21.17
CA ASP A 431 2.23 33.35 20.95
C ASP A 431 3.29 32.45 20.30
N GLN A 432 2.92 31.81 19.18
CA GLN A 432 3.82 31.01 18.35
C GLN A 432 4.29 31.73 17.07
N THR A 433 4.05 33.04 16.97
CA THR A 433 4.38 33.83 15.76
C THR A 433 5.88 33.76 15.46
N ALA A 434 6.75 33.85 16.49
CA ALA A 434 8.20 33.71 16.33
C ALA A 434 8.60 32.30 15.87
N ALA A 435 7.93 31.25 16.35
CA ALA A 435 8.19 29.88 15.92
C ALA A 435 7.84 29.68 14.44
N ARG A 436 6.72 30.24 13.97
CA ARG A 436 6.29 30.13 12.57
C ARG A 436 7.16 30.91 11.60
N VAL A 437 7.65 32.08 12.00
CA VAL A 437 8.62 32.82 11.19
C VAL A 437 9.93 32.02 11.06
N MET A 438 10.34 31.31 12.12
CA MET A 438 11.52 30.43 12.07
C MET A 438 11.31 29.19 11.21
N GLU A 439 10.12 28.57 11.24
CA GLU A 439 9.76 27.47 10.34
C GLU A 439 9.83 27.91 8.88
N TYR A 440 9.22 29.06 8.56
CA TYR A 440 9.25 29.62 7.22
C TYR A 440 10.68 29.90 6.73
N ARG A 441 11.52 30.54 7.56
CA ARG A 441 12.92 30.81 7.19
C ARG A 441 13.75 29.55 6.97
N ARG A 442 13.43 28.47 7.66
CA ARG A 442 14.17 27.20 7.59
C ARG A 442 13.53 26.18 6.66
N GLY A 443 12.42 26.51 6.01
CA GLY A 443 11.67 25.58 5.16
C GLY A 443 11.10 24.39 5.92
N LEU A 444 10.84 24.54 7.22
CA LEU A 444 10.28 23.49 8.06
C LEU A 444 8.74 23.51 7.98
N PRO A 445 8.08 22.34 8.06
CA PRO A 445 6.63 22.28 8.11
C PRO A 445 6.08 22.97 9.38
N PRO A 446 4.83 23.49 9.33
CA PRO A 446 4.21 24.12 10.49
C PRO A 446 4.10 23.19 11.69
N GLY A 447 4.56 23.62 12.86
CA GLY A 447 4.57 22.81 14.07
C GLY A 447 5.89 22.07 14.33
N ASP A 448 6.95 22.34 13.59
CA ASP A 448 8.30 21.83 13.89
C ASP A 448 9.09 22.72 14.85
N CYS A 449 8.65 23.96 15.06
CA CYS A 449 9.19 24.86 16.06
C CYS A 449 8.18 25.15 17.16
N VAL A 450 8.67 25.44 18.36
CA VAL A 450 7.86 25.88 19.49
C VAL A 450 8.61 26.97 20.26
N VAL A 451 7.90 28.03 20.64
CA VAL A 451 8.43 29.01 21.58
C VAL A 451 8.47 28.36 22.96
N ASN A 452 9.65 28.21 23.54
CA ASN A 452 9.84 27.91 24.94
C ASN A 452 9.61 29.20 25.74
N LEU A 453 8.61 29.17 26.61
CA LEU A 453 8.17 30.34 27.38
C LEU A 453 9.07 30.59 28.60
N SER A 454 9.81 29.57 29.05
CA SER A 454 10.68 29.70 30.24
C SER A 454 11.95 30.49 29.95
N ASP A 455 12.45 30.45 28.71
CA ASP A 455 13.67 31.12 28.28
C ASP A 455 13.44 32.14 27.14
N SER A 456 12.18 32.30 26.70
CA SER A 456 11.78 33.16 25.57
C SER A 456 12.53 32.85 24.27
N ARG A 457 12.86 31.58 24.02
CA ARG A 457 13.54 31.12 22.78
C ARG A 457 12.64 30.25 21.93
N VAL A 458 12.90 30.23 20.63
CA VAL A 458 12.28 29.27 19.70
C VAL A 458 13.16 28.04 19.61
N ALA A 459 12.63 26.89 20.00
CA ALA A 459 13.23 25.59 19.76
C ALA A 459 12.62 24.98 18.49
N CYS A 460 13.40 24.25 17.69
CA CYS A 460 12.94 23.57 16.47
C CYS A 460 13.41 22.11 16.42
N LEU A 461 12.68 21.25 15.70
CA LEU A 461 12.95 19.83 15.52
C LEU A 461 13.05 19.11 16.88
N GLU A 462 14.12 18.35 17.12
CA GLU A 462 14.32 17.59 18.36
C GLU A 462 14.27 18.47 19.62
N ASN A 463 14.74 19.72 19.53
CA ASN A 463 14.64 20.65 20.66
C ASN A 463 13.19 21.10 20.90
N ALA A 464 12.37 21.22 19.86
CA ALA A 464 10.95 21.52 20.02
C ALA A 464 10.20 20.34 20.65
N LYS A 465 10.58 19.10 20.29
CA LYS A 465 10.06 17.88 20.90
C LYS A 465 10.39 17.84 22.40
N ALA A 466 11.65 18.09 22.79
CA ALA A 466 12.05 18.16 24.19
C ALA A 466 11.27 19.25 24.98
N VAL A 467 11.03 20.42 24.38
CA VAL A 467 10.24 21.50 25.01
C VAL A 467 8.76 21.10 25.16
N ARG A 468 8.19 20.38 24.20
CA ARG A 468 6.80 19.88 24.29
C ARG A 468 6.65 18.76 25.30
N GLU A 469 7.61 17.83 25.33
CA GLU A 469 7.66 16.76 26.32
C GLU A 469 7.79 17.34 27.73
N ALA A 470 8.65 18.34 27.93
CA ALA A 470 8.76 19.04 29.21
C ALA A 470 7.45 19.76 29.63
N ARG A 471 6.65 20.25 28.67
CA ARG A 471 5.31 20.82 28.96
C ARG A 471 4.27 19.77 29.30
N ASN A 472 4.34 18.60 28.67
CA ASN A 472 3.39 17.52 28.86
C ASN A 472 3.65 16.75 30.18
N VAL A 473 4.88 16.74 30.69
CA VAL A 473 5.23 16.13 32.00
C VAL A 473 4.49 16.78 33.17
N ASP A 474 4.11 18.05 33.08
CA ASP A 474 3.33 18.73 34.12
C ASP A 474 1.81 18.47 34.03
N THR A 475 1.33 17.81 32.97
CA THR A 475 -0.10 17.65 32.69
C THR A 475 -0.47 16.27 32.15
N SER A 476 -0.41 15.24 33.02
CA SER A 476 -1.29 14.05 33.06
C SER A 476 -0.57 12.72 33.25
N GLU A 477 -0.92 12.07 34.36
CA GLU A 477 -0.70 10.65 34.62
C GLU A 477 -1.82 9.79 33.97
N SER A 478 -1.39 8.67 33.38
CA SER A 478 -2.08 7.38 33.20
C SER A 478 -2.80 7.04 31.88
N GLY A 479 -2.43 5.88 31.31
CA GLY A 479 -3.21 5.11 30.32
C GLY A 479 -2.39 4.06 29.54
N SER A 480 -2.62 2.75 29.82
CA SER A 480 -1.84 1.56 29.39
C SER A 480 -2.41 0.83 28.15
N SER A 481 -1.55 0.28 27.28
CA SER A 481 -1.88 -0.66 26.17
C SER A 481 -0.89 -1.84 26.06
N GLY A 482 -1.39 -3.03 25.68
CA GLY A 482 -0.70 -4.32 25.83
C GLY A 482 0.07 -4.89 24.62
N GLY A 483 0.73 -6.02 24.88
CA GLY A 483 1.06 -7.11 23.95
C GLY A 483 2.09 -6.83 22.85
N LEU A 484 1.69 -6.08 21.81
CA LEU A 484 2.45 -5.89 20.57
C LEU A 484 3.32 -4.62 20.55
N GLY A 485 3.33 -3.84 21.64
CA GLY A 485 4.30 -2.76 21.83
C GLY A 485 5.76 -3.23 21.81
N LYS A 486 6.01 -4.53 21.98
CA LYS A 486 7.35 -5.13 21.98
C LYS A 486 7.94 -5.36 20.57
N LEU A 487 7.11 -5.73 19.58
CA LEU A 487 7.51 -5.83 18.16
C LEU A 487 8.12 -4.51 17.67
N TRP A 488 7.48 -3.42 18.08
CA TRP A 488 7.84 -2.07 17.65
C TRP A 488 9.00 -1.48 18.43
N GLY A 489 9.18 -1.83 19.72
CA GLY A 489 10.36 -1.44 20.49
C GLY A 489 11.67 -1.95 19.91
N ALA A 490 11.66 -3.08 19.18
CA ALA A 490 12.86 -3.66 18.56
C ALA A 490 13.09 -3.23 17.11
N VAL A 491 12.04 -3.01 16.31
CA VAL A 491 12.17 -2.50 14.93
C VAL A 491 12.42 -0.99 14.93
N SER A 492 11.73 -0.22 15.78
CA SER A 492 12.00 1.23 15.88
C SER A 492 13.39 1.53 16.47
N SER A 493 13.91 0.71 17.38
CA SER A 493 15.28 0.86 17.91
C SER A 493 16.38 0.37 16.96
N ALA A 494 16.05 -0.49 15.99
CA ALA A 494 16.95 -0.82 14.90
C ALA A 494 17.04 0.31 13.84
N PHE A 495 16.04 1.20 13.79
CA PHE A 495 15.99 2.35 12.87
C PHE A 495 16.20 3.72 13.54
N ALA A 496 16.12 3.80 14.85
CA ALA A 496 16.45 4.97 15.66
C ALA A 496 17.64 4.61 16.55
N GLY A 497 18.75 5.35 16.41
CA GLY A 497 19.94 5.14 17.23
C GLY A 497 19.65 5.07 18.73
N ASP A 498 20.39 4.17 19.37
CA ASP A 498 20.29 3.64 20.74
C ASP A 498 20.08 4.66 21.88
N ASP A 499 19.14 4.39 22.81
CA ASP A 499 19.36 4.40 24.28
C ASP A 499 18.09 4.07 25.13
N SER A 500 18.09 2.86 25.72
CA SER A 500 17.61 2.43 27.07
C SER A 500 16.12 2.45 27.56
N ALA A 501 15.52 1.24 27.60
CA ALA A 501 15.01 0.39 28.72
C ALA A 501 13.87 0.76 29.75
N GLU A 502 12.84 -0.12 29.76
CA GLU A 502 12.00 -0.75 30.85
C GLU A 502 11.06 0.11 31.77
N THR A 503 9.87 -0.29 32.30
CA THR A 503 9.12 -1.57 32.53
C THR A 503 7.58 -1.34 32.71
N ASN A 504 6.78 -2.44 32.70
CA ASN A 504 5.30 -2.61 32.69
C ASN A 504 4.47 -2.23 33.96
N GLN A 505 3.15 -1.91 33.81
CA GLN A 505 1.99 -2.66 34.40
C GLN A 505 0.58 -2.03 34.12
N THR A 506 -0.49 -2.79 34.43
CA THR A 506 -1.83 -2.89 33.81
C THR A 506 -3.06 -2.24 34.52
N ALA A 507 -4.06 -1.86 33.70
CA ALA A 507 -5.55 -2.01 33.82
C ALA A 507 -6.52 -1.09 34.64
N ALA A 508 -7.62 -0.73 33.94
CA ALA A 508 -9.06 -0.60 34.33
C ALA A 508 -9.78 0.77 34.56
N ALA A 509 -10.51 1.19 33.51
CA ALA A 509 -11.81 1.89 33.34
C ALA A 509 -12.45 2.85 34.39
N SER A 510 -12.93 4.03 33.94
CA SER A 510 -14.33 4.49 34.12
C SER A 510 -14.72 5.71 33.25
N LYS A 511 -16.00 5.77 32.86
CA LYS A 511 -16.67 6.73 31.94
C LYS A 511 -16.93 8.10 32.55
N SER A 512 -16.86 9.16 31.73
CA SER A 512 -17.60 10.42 31.95
C SER A 512 -18.47 10.75 30.73
N VAL A 513 -19.69 11.20 31.03
CA VAL A 513 -20.80 11.46 30.10
C VAL A 513 -20.61 12.85 29.50
N SER A 514 -20.48 12.98 28.18
CA SER A 514 -20.44 14.28 27.50
C SER A 514 -21.84 14.72 27.04
N GLU A 515 -22.22 15.92 27.48
CA GLU A 515 -23.47 16.60 27.12
C GLU A 515 -23.44 17.08 25.66
N LYS A 516 -24.54 16.87 24.93
CA LYS A 516 -24.66 17.31 23.52
C LYS A 516 -24.73 18.84 23.42
N PRO A 517 -24.05 19.47 22.43
CA PRO A 517 -24.02 20.92 22.28
C PRO A 517 -25.40 21.50 21.86
N LYS A 518 -25.84 22.53 22.59
CA LYS A 518 -27.09 23.28 22.31
C LYS A 518 -26.93 24.26 21.14
N ARG A 519 -27.96 24.30 20.28
CA ARG A 519 -28.06 25.22 19.13
C ARG A 519 -28.66 26.56 19.58
N ILE A 520 -28.10 27.67 19.09
CA ILE A 520 -28.61 29.02 19.37
C ILE A 520 -29.32 29.54 18.11
N GLN A 521 -30.57 29.97 18.25
CA GLN A 521 -31.32 30.65 17.19
C GLN A 521 -31.15 32.16 17.31
N MET A 522 -30.82 32.82 16.20
CA MET A 522 -30.76 34.29 16.15
C MET A 522 -31.98 34.85 15.41
N SER A 523 -32.40 36.07 15.78
CA SER A 523 -33.58 36.70 15.18
C SER A 523 -33.30 37.08 13.74
N GLY A 524 -33.85 36.29 12.81
CA GLY A 524 -33.56 36.35 11.37
C GLY A 524 -33.75 35.02 10.65
N GLY A 525 -33.92 33.91 11.39
CA GLY A 525 -34.19 32.57 10.83
C GLY A 525 -32.96 31.68 10.71
N SER A 526 -31.77 32.23 10.91
CA SER A 526 -30.51 31.48 10.94
C SER A 526 -30.21 30.91 12.33
N SER A 527 -29.72 29.67 12.36
CA SER A 527 -29.32 28.98 13.59
C SER A 527 -27.88 28.51 13.48
N CYS A 528 -27.05 28.79 14.49
CA CYS A 528 -25.64 28.44 14.50
C CYS A 528 -25.30 27.57 15.72
N LEU A 529 -24.31 26.70 15.56
CA LEU A 529 -23.77 25.87 16.64
C LEU A 529 -22.84 26.72 17.51
N ASN A 530 -23.00 26.64 18.83
CA ASN A 530 -22.22 27.41 19.79
C ASN A 530 -20.72 27.08 19.62
N GLY A 531 -19.88 28.09 19.37
CA GLY A 531 -18.43 27.93 19.16
C GLY A 531 -17.93 28.03 17.71
N SER A 532 -18.79 28.22 16.71
CA SER A 532 -18.37 28.35 15.31
C SER A 532 -18.05 29.80 14.92
N ALA A 533 -16.77 30.09 14.61
CA ALA A 533 -16.30 31.39 14.16
C ALA A 533 -16.80 31.70 12.74
N GLY A 534 -17.94 32.38 12.61
CA GLY A 534 -18.35 33.22 11.47
C GLY A 534 -18.58 32.58 10.08
N LYS A 535 -17.87 31.51 9.71
CA LYS A 535 -17.90 30.90 8.36
C LYS A 535 -18.93 29.77 8.18
N PHE A 536 -19.65 29.38 9.23
CA PHE A 536 -20.64 28.27 9.20
C PHE A 536 -22.06 28.65 9.62
N CYS A 537 -22.46 29.91 9.46
CA CYS A 537 -23.86 30.29 9.53
C CYS A 537 -24.46 30.26 8.11
N LYS A 538 -25.36 29.31 7.84
CA LYS A 538 -26.17 29.29 6.61
C LYS A 538 -27.44 30.13 6.82
N ASN A 539 -27.74 30.99 5.85
CA ASN A 539 -29.03 31.68 5.75
C ASN A 539 -30.16 30.72 5.45
#